data_AF-A0A9P9BJY6-F1
#
_entry.id   AF-A0A9P9BJY6-F1
#
_cell.length_a   1.000
_cell.length_b   1.000
_cell.length_c   1.000
_cell.angle_alpha   90.00
_cell.angle_beta   90.00
_cell.angle_gamma   90.00
#
_symmetry.space_group_name_H-M   'P 1'
#
loop_
_entity.id
_entity.type
_entity.pdbx_description
1 polymer ?
#
loop_
_entity_poly.entity_id
_entity_poly.type
_entity_poly.pdbx_seq_one_letter_code
_entity_poly.pdbx_strand_id
1 'polypeptide(L)'
;MSGTSKDKSSPPFQYNYKRSLALLRLSKQIHAEAKPVFRELNIFVRVEAVWPEQDMVERQVPIVIEGQQVEHFTEHSLSVYINFGTSGEPWDLESFLERWRSEPYSLVLLADDLDKFTRSCLYARLERPEVNESPSLKLRLRSRCATAQDTAQDKAITTRELQRKLLMPFGIVKRLENLVIEGEPAALPSVEQELRDAQLVSLPTGEECLAKATTLKATGNEAIEQGDYHKALKIYREALEAIYYIVTGRGHYTYTDLTALFDPSIQ
;
A
#
# COMPACT_ATOMS: atom_id res chain seq x y z
N MET A 1 -40.79 -13.60 6.85
CA MET A 1 -39.68 -14.45 6.34
C MET A 1 -39.45 -14.02 4.91
N SER A 2 -38.52 -13.10 4.62
CA SER A 2 -37.10 -13.32 4.30
C SER A 2 -36.54 -11.90 4.12
N GLY A 3 -35.55 -11.38 4.87
CA GLY A 3 -34.13 -11.72 4.77
C GLY A 3 -33.63 -11.44 3.34
N THR A 4 -32.73 -10.53 3.01
CA THR A 4 -31.67 -9.82 3.73
C THR A 4 -31.20 -8.68 2.82
N SER A 5 -31.32 -7.42 3.21
CA SER A 5 -30.48 -6.35 2.69
C SER A 5 -29.22 -6.36 3.55
N LYS A 6 -28.15 -6.98 3.03
CA LYS A 6 -26.81 -6.71 3.54
C LYS A 6 -26.53 -5.24 3.21
N ASP A 7 -26.68 -4.37 4.19
CA ASP A 7 -25.95 -3.12 4.22
C ASP A 7 -24.47 -3.49 4.10
N LYS A 8 -23.93 -3.35 2.88
CA LYS A 8 -22.50 -3.26 2.68
C LYS A 8 -22.11 -1.94 3.35
N SER A 9 -21.66 -2.02 4.60
CA SER A 9 -20.98 -0.93 5.26
C SER A 9 -19.96 -0.36 4.26
N SER A 10 -20.09 0.93 3.98
CA SER A 10 -19.15 1.60 3.08
C SER A 10 -17.73 1.37 3.62
N PRO A 11 -16.75 1.05 2.76
CA PRO A 11 -15.39 0.82 3.24
C PRO A 11 -14.92 2.06 4.01
N PRO A 12 -14.32 1.90 5.22
CA PRO A 12 -14.08 3.00 6.16
C PRO A 12 -13.13 4.08 5.63
N PHE A 13 -12.48 3.87 4.48
CA PHE A 13 -11.48 4.77 3.92
C PHE A 13 -11.69 5.03 2.43
N GLN A 14 -12.86 5.57 2.04
CA GLN A 14 -13.09 6.01 0.66
C GLN A 14 -12.97 7.53 0.51
N TYR A 15 -12.12 7.97 -0.42
CA TYR A 15 -12.01 9.38 -0.79
C TYR A 15 -13.32 9.88 -1.42
N ASN A 16 -14.13 10.67 -0.69
CA ASN A 16 -15.37 11.23 -1.22
C ASN A 16 -15.25 12.74 -1.49
N TYR A 17 -14.78 13.08 -2.69
CA TYR A 17 -14.68 14.46 -3.15
C TYR A 17 -15.80 14.86 -4.12
N LYS A 18 -16.89 14.08 -4.26
CA LYS A 18 -17.91 14.27 -5.31
C LYS A 18 -18.47 15.69 -5.35
N ARG A 19 -18.75 16.29 -4.19
CA ARG A 19 -19.29 17.66 -4.09
C ARG A 19 -18.25 18.71 -4.46
N SER A 20 -17.01 18.56 -3.99
CA SER A 20 -15.93 19.51 -4.28
C SER A 20 -15.49 19.46 -5.75
N LEU A 21 -15.47 18.27 -6.35
CA LEU A 21 -15.13 18.08 -7.76
C LEU A 21 -16.21 18.58 -8.73
N ALA A 22 -17.45 18.80 -8.26
CA ALA A 22 -18.49 19.39 -9.08
C ALA A 22 -18.13 20.83 -9.51
N LEU A 23 -17.41 21.58 -8.67
CA LEU A 23 -16.94 22.94 -8.98
C LEU A 23 -16.00 22.97 -10.19
N LEU A 24 -15.18 21.92 -10.35
CA LEU A 24 -14.27 21.76 -11.49
C LEU A 24 -15.01 21.48 -12.80
N ARG A 25 -16.28 21.09 -12.77
CA ARG A 25 -17.12 20.87 -13.95
C ARG A 25 -17.91 22.11 -14.37
N LEU A 26 -18.13 23.05 -13.43
CA LEU A 26 -18.97 24.22 -13.64
C LEU A 26 -18.21 25.41 -14.23
N SER A 27 -16.91 25.56 -13.92
CA SER A 27 -16.09 26.67 -14.41
C SER A 27 -14.78 26.17 -15.03
N LYS A 28 -14.58 26.50 -16.31
CA LYS A 28 -13.35 26.17 -17.06
C LYS A 28 -12.12 26.89 -16.48
N GLN A 29 -12.31 28.09 -15.93
CA GLN A 29 -11.22 28.84 -15.31
C GLN A 29 -10.78 28.17 -14.01
N ILE A 30 -11.73 27.85 -13.11
CA ILE A 30 -11.44 27.12 -11.87
C ILE A 30 -10.81 25.77 -12.19
N HIS A 31 -11.29 25.08 -13.23
CA HIS A 31 -10.66 23.84 -13.69
C HIS A 31 -9.19 24.05 -14.10
N ALA A 32 -8.90 25.05 -14.93
CA ALA A 32 -7.54 25.33 -15.40
C ALA A 32 -6.59 25.73 -14.26
N GLU A 33 -7.06 26.51 -13.29
CA GLU A 33 -6.27 26.96 -12.14
C GLU A 33 -6.09 25.88 -11.06
N ALA A 34 -7.12 25.06 -10.81
CA ALA A 34 -7.06 24.02 -9.78
C ALA A 34 -6.31 22.76 -10.25
N LYS A 35 -6.29 22.48 -11.56
CA LYS A 35 -5.62 21.30 -12.13
C LYS A 35 -4.12 21.20 -11.79
N PRO A 36 -3.28 22.25 -11.93
CA PRO A 36 -1.87 22.15 -11.54
C PRO A 36 -1.70 21.92 -10.03
N VAL A 37 -2.44 22.64 -9.19
CA VAL A 37 -2.39 22.48 -7.73
C VAL A 37 -2.82 21.07 -7.31
N PHE A 38 -3.91 20.56 -7.90
CA PHE A 38 -4.37 19.20 -7.66
C PHE A 38 -3.30 18.16 -8.03
N ARG A 39 -2.64 18.34 -9.18
CA ARG A 39 -1.56 17.46 -9.64
C ARG A 39 -0.32 17.54 -8.78
N GLU A 40 -0.01 18.69 -8.19
CA GLU A 40 1.13 18.86 -7.29
C GLU A 40 0.89 18.12 -5.96
N LEU A 41 -0.30 18.33 -5.39
CA LEU A 41 -0.68 17.76 -4.08
C LEU A 41 -0.98 16.26 -4.14
N ASN A 42 -1.54 15.76 -5.25
CA ASN A 42 -2.00 14.39 -5.36
C ASN A 42 -1.07 13.57 -6.26
N ILE A 43 -0.34 12.66 -5.64
CA ILE A 43 0.60 11.76 -6.29
C ILE A 43 -0.03 10.40 -6.40
N PHE A 44 -0.40 9.97 -7.61
CA PHE A 44 -1.04 8.68 -7.81
C PHE A 44 -0.02 7.60 -8.16
N VAL A 45 -0.28 6.41 -7.63
CA VAL A 45 0.46 5.17 -7.88
C VAL A 45 -0.53 4.14 -8.41
N ARG A 46 -0.21 3.56 -9.57
CA ARG A 46 -0.96 2.45 -10.15
C ARG A 46 -0.29 1.16 -9.68
N VAL A 47 -1.07 0.26 -9.12
CA VAL A 47 -0.61 -1.06 -8.69
C VAL A 47 -1.35 -2.11 -9.49
N GLU A 48 -0.60 -3.04 -10.04
CA GLU A 48 -1.06 -4.24 -10.69
C GLU A 48 -0.49 -5.41 -9.91
N ALA A 49 -1.36 -6.27 -9.41
CA ALA A 49 -0.92 -7.39 -8.62
C ALA A 49 -1.75 -8.63 -8.91
N VAL A 50 -1.03 -9.75 -8.98
CA VAL A 50 -1.63 -11.07 -9.14
C VAL A 50 -1.75 -11.64 -7.73
N TRP A 51 -2.86 -11.37 -7.06
CA TRP A 51 -3.17 -11.97 -5.75
C TRP A 51 -4.13 -13.14 -5.88
N PRO A 52 -4.01 -14.13 -4.99
CA PRO A 52 -5.01 -15.17 -4.85
C PRO A 52 -6.32 -14.68 -4.20
N GLU A 53 -6.34 -13.57 -3.44
CA GLU A 53 -7.51 -13.07 -2.69
C GLU A 53 -7.57 -11.53 -2.70
N GLN A 54 -8.67 -10.96 -3.21
CA GLN A 54 -8.89 -9.50 -3.35
C GLN A 54 -9.17 -8.79 -2.00
N ASP A 55 -9.72 -9.51 -1.03
CA ASP A 55 -10.27 -8.95 0.22
C ASP A 55 -9.23 -8.33 1.18
N MET A 56 -7.94 -8.69 1.05
CA MET A 56 -6.89 -8.24 1.97
C MET A 56 -6.48 -6.76 1.79
N VAL A 57 -6.57 -6.25 0.56
CA VAL A 57 -6.14 -4.87 0.24
C VAL A 57 -7.28 -3.87 0.46
N GLU A 58 -8.52 -4.28 0.17
CA GLU A 58 -9.71 -3.42 0.16
C GLU A 58 -10.04 -2.77 1.52
N ARG A 59 -9.59 -3.35 2.64
CA ARG A 59 -10.00 -2.90 3.98
C ARG A 59 -9.01 -1.99 4.71
N GLN A 60 -7.77 -1.90 4.23
CA GLN A 60 -6.69 -1.19 4.96
C GLN A 60 -6.06 -0.05 4.16
N VAL A 61 -6.19 -0.08 2.84
CA VAL A 61 -5.58 0.91 1.96
C VAL A 61 -6.69 1.74 1.33
N PRO A 62 -6.67 3.08 1.46
CA PRO A 62 -7.61 3.94 0.78
C PRO A 62 -7.45 3.83 -0.74
N ILE A 63 -8.38 3.14 -1.41
CA ILE A 63 -8.36 2.95 -2.87
C ILE A 63 -9.08 4.12 -3.55
N VAL A 64 -8.43 4.71 -4.57
CA VAL A 64 -9.00 5.81 -5.37
C VAL A 64 -9.80 5.25 -6.56
N ILE A 65 -9.23 4.26 -7.26
CA ILE A 65 -9.82 3.61 -8.43
C ILE A 65 -9.49 2.12 -8.37
N GLU A 66 -10.45 1.26 -8.72
CA GLU A 66 -10.30 -0.20 -8.79
C GLU A 66 -10.87 -0.76 -10.09
N GLY A 67 -10.39 -1.93 -10.49
CA GLY A 67 -10.90 -2.69 -11.63
C GLY A 67 -10.61 -2.04 -12.99
N GLN A 68 -11.51 -2.22 -13.96
CA GLN A 68 -11.31 -1.82 -15.35
C GLN A 68 -11.12 -0.31 -15.56
N GLN A 69 -11.56 0.51 -14.60
CA GLN A 69 -11.38 1.97 -14.66
C GLN A 69 -9.90 2.38 -14.56
N VAL A 70 -9.04 1.52 -14.00
CA VAL A 70 -7.61 1.77 -13.85
C VAL A 70 -6.88 1.79 -15.19
N GLU A 71 -7.37 1.04 -16.18
CA GLU A 71 -6.77 1.02 -17.54
C GLU A 71 -6.81 2.40 -18.19
N HIS A 72 -7.87 3.16 -17.93
CA HIS A 72 -8.08 4.50 -18.45
C HIS A 72 -7.32 5.58 -17.67
N PHE A 73 -6.73 5.23 -16.51
CA PHE A 73 -6.05 6.17 -15.64
C PHE A 73 -4.57 6.36 -16.04
N THR A 74 -4.29 7.43 -16.76
CA THR A 74 -2.94 7.72 -17.28
C THR A 74 -2.11 8.66 -16.39
N GLU A 75 -2.73 9.30 -15.39
CA GLU A 75 -2.14 10.38 -14.57
C GLU A 75 -1.49 9.82 -13.28
N HIS A 76 -0.57 8.85 -13.43
CA HIS A 76 0.18 8.24 -12.31
C HIS A 76 1.69 8.47 -12.45
N SER A 77 2.40 8.49 -11.31
CA SER A 77 3.87 8.71 -11.26
C SER A 77 4.67 7.43 -11.15
N LEU A 78 4.04 6.36 -10.66
CA LEU A 78 4.66 5.06 -10.46
C LEU A 78 3.65 3.99 -10.88
N SER A 79 4.10 3.05 -11.70
CA SER A 79 3.41 1.78 -11.92
C SER A 79 4.16 0.70 -11.15
N VAL A 80 3.42 -0.07 -10.35
CA VAL A 80 3.94 -1.13 -9.51
C VAL A 80 3.35 -2.43 -10.04
N TYR A 81 4.19 -3.38 -10.38
CA TYR A 81 3.76 -4.73 -10.73
C TYR A 81 4.33 -5.70 -9.70
N ILE A 82 3.46 -6.41 -8.99
CA ILE A 82 3.82 -7.39 -7.97
C ILE A 82 3.29 -8.76 -8.38
N ASN A 83 4.19 -9.71 -8.52
CA ASN A 83 3.85 -11.10 -8.73
C ASN A 83 4.34 -11.93 -7.55
N PHE A 84 3.42 -12.54 -6.81
CA PHE A 84 3.76 -13.51 -5.78
C PHE A 84 3.86 -14.87 -6.47
N GLY A 85 5.09 -15.28 -6.81
CA GLY A 85 5.32 -16.49 -7.59
C GLY A 85 4.76 -17.73 -6.91
N THR A 86 4.07 -18.57 -7.68
CA THR A 86 3.66 -19.93 -7.25
C THR A 86 4.86 -20.87 -7.31
N SER A 87 5.69 -20.90 -6.27
CA SER A 87 6.65 -21.99 -6.08
C SER A 87 5.99 -23.10 -5.26
N GLY A 88 5.36 -24.06 -5.93
CA GLY A 88 4.84 -25.28 -5.30
C GLY A 88 3.53 -25.74 -5.93
N GLU A 89 3.47 -27.03 -6.26
CA GLU A 89 2.47 -27.68 -7.10
C GLU A 89 0.99 -27.41 -6.76
N PRO A 90 0.10 -27.43 -7.77
CA PRO A 90 -1.33 -27.37 -7.54
C PRO A 90 -1.84 -28.74 -7.08
N TRP A 91 -2.47 -28.81 -5.91
CA TRP A 91 -3.25 -30.00 -5.54
C TRP A 91 -4.58 -30.10 -6.32
N ASP A 92 -4.85 -29.18 -7.25
CA ASP A 92 -5.92 -29.33 -8.24
C ASP A 92 -5.69 -28.44 -9.48
N LEU A 93 -5.68 -29.05 -10.66
CA LEU A 93 -5.48 -28.39 -11.96
C LEU A 93 -6.64 -27.43 -12.28
N GLU A 94 -7.84 -27.70 -11.76
CA GLU A 94 -9.03 -26.90 -11.98
C GLU A 94 -8.96 -25.58 -11.18
N SER A 95 -8.52 -25.66 -9.92
CA SER A 95 -8.24 -24.49 -9.06
C SER A 95 -7.07 -23.65 -9.59
N PHE A 96 -6.05 -24.28 -10.19
CA PHE A 96 -4.93 -23.59 -10.82
C PHE A 96 -5.35 -22.79 -12.07
N LEU A 97 -6.21 -23.37 -12.91
CA LEU A 97 -6.72 -22.72 -14.12
C LEU A 97 -7.74 -21.62 -13.82
N GLU A 98 -8.54 -21.74 -12.75
CA GLU A 98 -9.39 -20.63 -12.28
C GLU A 98 -8.57 -19.49 -11.68
N ARG A 99 -7.48 -19.78 -10.94
CA ARG A 99 -6.57 -18.74 -10.38
C ARG A 99 -5.77 -17.98 -11.43
N TRP A 100 -5.34 -18.64 -12.50
CA TRP A 100 -4.70 -17.97 -13.64
C TRP A 100 -5.68 -17.19 -14.53
N ARG A 101 -6.99 -17.48 -14.42
CA ARG A 101 -8.06 -16.72 -15.08
C ARG A 101 -8.48 -15.48 -14.32
N SER A 102 -8.06 -15.31 -13.06
CA SER A 102 -8.25 -14.05 -12.34
C SER A 102 -7.40 -12.97 -13.01
N GLU A 103 -8.06 -12.04 -13.70
CA GLU A 103 -7.42 -10.86 -14.28
C GLU A 103 -6.56 -10.15 -13.22
N PRO A 104 -5.38 -9.59 -13.60
CA PRO A 104 -4.51 -8.89 -12.67
C PRO A 104 -5.30 -7.78 -11.97
N TYR A 105 -5.33 -7.83 -10.65
CA TYR A 105 -6.07 -6.85 -9.88
C TYR A 105 -5.35 -5.51 -9.97
N SER A 106 -6.03 -4.55 -10.60
CA SER A 106 -5.50 -3.22 -10.89
C SER A 106 -6.17 -2.20 -9.98
N LEU A 107 -5.36 -1.41 -9.28
CA LEU A 107 -5.84 -0.38 -8.36
C LEU A 107 -4.98 0.88 -8.44
N VAL A 108 -5.54 2.02 -8.02
CA VAL A 108 -4.85 3.30 -7.93
C VAL A 108 -4.94 3.83 -6.51
N LEU A 109 -3.79 4.21 -5.97
CA LEU A 109 -3.60 4.72 -4.61
C LEU A 109 -2.94 6.09 -4.65
N LEU A 110 -3.02 6.82 -3.53
CA LEU A 110 -2.13 7.95 -3.29
C LEU A 110 -0.77 7.45 -2.77
N ALA A 111 0.31 8.15 -3.14
CA ALA A 111 1.66 7.81 -2.65
C ALA A 111 1.79 7.95 -1.13
N ASP A 112 0.96 8.77 -0.49
CA ASP A 112 0.90 8.89 0.96
C ASP A 112 0.34 7.65 1.66
N ASP A 113 -0.37 6.79 0.94
CA ASP A 113 -0.92 5.52 1.45
C ASP A 113 -0.12 4.29 0.98
N LEU A 114 1.00 4.52 0.29
CA LEU A 114 1.82 3.45 -0.27
C LEU A 114 2.52 2.61 0.82
N ASP A 115 2.79 3.21 1.99
CA ASP A 115 3.30 2.50 3.16
C ASP A 115 2.29 1.49 3.71
N LYS A 116 1.00 1.86 3.80
CA LYS A 116 -0.08 0.95 4.21
C LYS A 116 -0.19 -0.22 3.25
N PHE A 117 -0.09 0.07 1.96
CA PHE A 117 -0.08 -0.95 0.92
C PHE A 117 1.08 -1.94 1.07
N THR A 118 2.31 -1.45 1.20
CA THR A 118 3.49 -2.32 1.35
C THR A 118 3.48 -3.12 2.67
N ARG A 119 2.90 -2.58 3.75
CA ARG A 119 2.65 -3.32 4.99
C ARG A 119 1.63 -4.45 4.77
N SER A 120 0.54 -4.18 4.05
CA SER A 120 -0.44 -5.22 3.69
C SER A 120 0.22 -6.35 2.88
N CYS A 121 1.11 -6.03 1.93
CA CYS A 121 1.88 -7.03 1.20
C CYS A 121 2.80 -7.87 2.11
N LEU A 122 3.43 -7.24 3.11
CA LEU A 122 4.25 -7.96 4.09
C LEU A 122 3.42 -8.91 4.94
N TYR A 123 2.23 -8.48 5.37
CA TYR A 123 1.33 -9.32 6.16
C TYR A 123 0.79 -10.49 5.36
N ALA A 124 0.35 -10.27 4.12
CA ALA A 124 -0.07 -11.33 3.22
C ALA A 124 1.03 -12.41 3.06
N ARG A 125 2.29 -11.97 3.01
CA ARG A 125 3.42 -12.90 3.00
C ARG A 125 3.56 -13.70 4.29
N LEU A 126 3.46 -13.06 5.45
CA LEU A 126 3.58 -13.74 6.74
C LEU A 126 2.45 -14.75 6.97
N GLU A 127 1.25 -14.46 6.48
CA GLU A 127 0.09 -15.36 6.59
C GLU A 127 0.21 -16.62 5.72
N ARG A 128 0.90 -16.52 4.58
CA ARG A 128 1.11 -17.64 3.65
C ARG A 128 2.55 -17.66 3.14
N PRO A 129 3.51 -18.15 3.94
CA PRO A 129 4.91 -18.19 3.54
C PRO A 129 5.11 -19.03 2.27
N GLU A 130 4.43 -20.18 2.15
CA GLU A 130 4.57 -21.14 1.04
C GLU A 130 4.21 -20.56 -0.34
N VAL A 131 3.23 -19.66 -0.40
CA VAL A 131 2.76 -19.06 -1.67
C VAL A 131 3.50 -17.75 -1.98
N ASN A 132 4.13 -17.14 -0.98
CA ASN A 132 4.72 -15.80 -1.07
C ASN A 132 6.23 -15.82 -0.80
N GLU A 133 6.92 -16.94 -1.06
CA GLU A 133 8.33 -17.11 -0.72
C GLU A 133 9.23 -16.11 -1.44
N SER A 134 8.99 -15.90 -2.74
CA SER A 134 9.86 -15.09 -3.60
C SER A 134 9.06 -14.19 -4.54
N PRO A 135 8.57 -13.03 -4.05
CA PRO A 135 7.84 -12.11 -4.92
C PRO A 135 8.76 -11.46 -5.95
N SER A 136 8.26 -11.29 -7.16
CA SER A 136 8.87 -10.48 -8.22
C SER A 136 8.25 -9.09 -8.22
N LEU A 137 9.09 -8.06 -8.14
CA LEU A 137 8.68 -6.66 -8.07
C LEU A 137 9.23 -5.88 -9.27
N LYS A 138 8.34 -5.26 -10.03
CA LYS A 138 8.70 -4.33 -11.11
C LYS A 138 8.13 -2.95 -10.81
N LEU A 139 9.02 -1.96 -10.70
CA LEU A 139 8.69 -0.57 -10.41
C LEU A 139 8.99 0.26 -11.65
N ARG A 140 7.98 0.89 -12.23
CA ARG A 140 8.12 1.76 -13.40
C ARG A 140 7.84 3.21 -13.05
N LEU A 141 8.87 4.04 -13.02
CA LEU A 141 8.75 5.48 -12.84
C LEU A 141 8.24 6.14 -14.13
N ARG A 142 7.32 7.08 -13.97
CA ARG A 142 6.73 7.83 -15.07
C ARG A 142 6.71 9.32 -14.74
N SER A 143 7.22 10.14 -15.65
CA SER A 143 7.02 11.60 -15.57
C SER A 143 5.54 11.95 -15.80
N ARG A 144 4.99 12.84 -14.97
CA ARG A 144 3.61 13.33 -15.11
C ARG A 144 3.55 14.22 -16.36
N CYS A 145 2.72 13.85 -17.34
CA CYS A 145 2.49 14.57 -18.60
C CYS A 145 3.73 14.81 -19.48
N ALA A 146 3.84 14.01 -20.55
CA ALA A 146 4.58 14.35 -21.76
C ALA A 146 3.65 15.09 -22.76
N THR A 147 2.98 16.15 -22.33
CA THR A 147 2.29 17.04 -23.27
C THR A 147 3.32 17.98 -23.89
N ALA A 148 3.35 18.05 -25.22
CA ALA A 148 4.39 18.70 -26.03
C ALA A 148 4.62 20.22 -25.78
N GLN A 149 3.90 20.82 -24.84
CA GLN A 149 3.99 22.25 -24.48
C GLN A 149 4.51 22.49 -23.07
N ASP A 150 4.79 21.45 -22.30
CA ASP A 150 5.31 21.60 -20.94
C ASP A 150 6.82 21.79 -21.01
N THR A 151 7.23 23.04 -20.79
CA THR A 151 8.61 23.53 -20.70
C THR A 151 9.48 22.63 -19.81
N ALA A 152 10.80 22.66 -20.03
CA ALA A 152 11.85 21.87 -19.38
C ALA A 152 11.82 21.78 -17.83
N GLN A 153 10.94 22.51 -17.17
CA GLN A 153 10.66 22.51 -15.74
C GLN A 153 9.83 21.30 -15.28
N ASP A 154 8.88 20.78 -16.08
CA ASP A 154 8.06 19.62 -15.68
C ASP A 154 8.82 18.28 -15.85
N LYS A 155 9.83 18.24 -16.72
CA LYS A 155 10.80 17.14 -16.80
C LYS A 155 11.71 17.03 -15.56
N ALA A 156 11.76 18.08 -14.72
CA ALA A 156 12.63 18.14 -13.54
C ALA A 156 11.94 17.65 -12.25
N ILE A 157 10.62 17.39 -12.26
CA ILE A 157 9.86 16.95 -11.09
C ILE A 157 9.93 15.42 -10.96
N THR A 158 11.13 14.91 -10.85
CA THR A 158 11.35 13.72 -10.02
C THR A 158 12.53 14.04 -9.12
N THR A 159 12.30 15.02 -8.26
CA THR A 159 13.23 15.36 -7.19
C THR A 159 13.59 14.08 -6.43
N ARG A 160 14.84 14.01 -5.94
CA ARG A 160 15.31 12.86 -5.15
C ARG A 160 14.32 12.49 -4.04
N GLU A 161 13.69 13.49 -3.43
CA GLU A 161 12.67 13.31 -2.40
C GLU A 161 11.43 12.59 -2.90
N LEU A 162 10.93 12.93 -4.10
CA LEU A 162 9.80 12.24 -4.71
C LEU A 162 10.14 10.78 -5.05
N GLN A 163 11.33 10.53 -5.60
CA GLN A 163 11.77 9.15 -5.86
C GLN A 163 11.86 8.35 -4.56
N ARG A 164 12.43 8.94 -3.50
CA ARG A 164 12.47 8.31 -2.18
C ARG A 164 11.06 8.03 -1.65
N LYS A 165 10.14 8.98 -1.73
CA LYS A 165 8.75 8.81 -1.29
C LYS A 165 8.05 7.65 -2.01
N LEU A 166 8.33 7.47 -3.31
CA LEU A 166 7.74 6.42 -4.14
C LEU A 166 8.39 5.05 -3.96
N LEU A 167 9.71 5.00 -3.78
CA LEU A 167 10.47 3.75 -3.79
C LEU A 167 10.70 3.18 -2.37
N MET A 168 10.97 4.02 -1.37
CA MET A 168 11.35 3.57 -0.03
C MET A 168 10.31 2.70 0.70
N PRO A 169 8.99 2.87 0.51
CA PRO A 169 8.01 1.96 1.10
C PRO A 169 8.25 0.48 0.73
N PHE A 170 8.73 0.21 -0.49
CA PHE A 170 9.05 -1.14 -0.96
C PHE A 170 10.30 -1.75 -0.30
N GLY A 171 11.04 -0.98 0.50
CA GLY A 171 12.14 -1.48 1.31
C GLY A 171 11.69 -2.54 2.31
N ILE A 172 10.41 -2.55 2.69
CA ILE A 172 9.81 -3.53 3.60
C ILE A 172 9.62 -4.90 2.91
N VAL A 173 9.45 -4.93 1.59
CA VAL A 173 9.26 -6.16 0.83
C VAL A 173 10.62 -6.83 0.61
N LYS A 174 10.88 -7.92 1.34
CA LYS A 174 12.18 -8.62 1.37
C LYS A 174 12.23 -9.85 0.46
N ARG A 175 13.43 -10.44 0.31
CA ARG A 175 13.67 -11.72 -0.40
C ARG A 175 12.96 -11.76 -1.76
N LEU A 176 13.16 -10.71 -2.55
CA LEU A 176 12.62 -10.64 -3.90
C LEU A 176 13.37 -11.61 -4.80
N GLU A 177 12.65 -12.31 -5.67
CA GLU A 177 13.27 -13.10 -6.74
C GLU A 177 13.92 -12.16 -7.76
N ASN A 178 13.16 -11.16 -8.18
CA ASN A 178 13.56 -10.16 -9.14
C ASN A 178 13.09 -8.77 -8.69
N LEU A 179 13.99 -7.79 -8.79
CA LEU A 179 13.69 -6.37 -8.64
C LEU A 179 14.10 -5.64 -9.91
N VAL A 180 13.11 -5.14 -10.64
CA VAL A 180 13.32 -4.36 -11.87
C VAL A 180 12.82 -2.94 -11.63
N ILE A 181 13.73 -1.96 -11.69
CA ILE A 181 13.37 -0.54 -11.61
C ILE A 181 13.64 0.07 -12.99
N GLU A 182 12.57 0.49 -13.65
CA GLU A 182 12.61 1.06 -15.00
C GLU A 182 11.86 2.38 -15.03
N GLY A 183 12.02 3.17 -16.10
CA GLY A 183 11.21 4.37 -16.27
C GLY A 183 11.91 5.51 -16.99
N GLU A 184 11.11 6.48 -17.40
CA GLU A 184 11.55 7.77 -17.89
C GLU A 184 10.92 8.85 -16.99
N PRO A 185 11.69 9.47 -16.08
CA PRO A 185 13.15 9.37 -15.89
C PRO A 185 13.60 8.08 -15.20
N ALA A 186 14.87 7.71 -15.44
CA ALA A 186 15.51 6.59 -14.75
C ALA A 186 15.62 6.87 -13.24
N ALA A 187 15.58 5.81 -12.44
CA ALA A 187 15.81 5.91 -11.00
C ALA A 187 17.22 6.44 -10.71
N LEU A 188 17.34 7.32 -9.73
CA LEU A 188 18.63 7.79 -9.26
C LEU A 188 19.38 6.62 -8.60
N PRO A 189 20.63 6.34 -9.00
CA PRO A 189 21.41 5.22 -8.44
C PRO A 189 21.51 5.26 -6.91
N SER A 190 21.58 6.46 -6.33
CA SER A 190 21.63 6.64 -4.87
C SER A 190 20.36 6.15 -4.16
N VAL A 191 19.19 6.32 -4.78
CA VAL A 191 17.90 5.92 -4.19
C VAL A 191 17.65 4.44 -4.42
N GLU A 192 18.02 3.93 -5.59
CA GLU A 192 17.98 2.49 -5.86
C GLU A 192 18.88 1.71 -4.90
N GLN A 193 20.10 2.19 -4.66
CA GLN A 193 21.01 1.55 -3.72
C GLN A 193 20.45 1.56 -2.30
N GLU A 194 19.91 2.69 -1.85
CA GLU A 194 19.26 2.79 -0.53
C GLU A 194 18.06 1.83 -0.40
N LEU A 195 17.28 1.63 -1.46
CA LEU A 195 16.20 0.65 -1.48
C LEU A 195 16.75 -0.78 -1.35
N ARG A 196 17.80 -1.11 -2.11
CA ARG A 196 18.44 -2.44 -2.04
C ARG A 196 19.06 -2.70 -0.68
N ASP A 197 19.75 -1.70 -0.12
CA ASP A 197 20.31 -1.75 1.23
C ASP A 197 19.21 -1.97 2.27
N ALA A 198 18.09 -1.25 2.15
CA ALA A 198 16.93 -1.46 2.99
C ALA A 198 16.42 -2.90 2.86
N GLN A 199 16.30 -3.45 1.65
CA GLN A 199 15.82 -4.82 1.41
C GLN A 199 16.76 -5.93 1.90
N LEU A 200 18.05 -5.63 2.08
CA LEU A 200 19.01 -6.57 2.67
C LEU A 200 18.86 -6.69 4.20
N VAL A 201 18.31 -5.66 4.86
CA VAL A 201 18.03 -5.72 6.30
C VAL A 201 17.02 -6.84 6.56
N SER A 202 17.43 -7.84 7.34
CA SER A 202 16.58 -8.94 7.77
C SER A 202 15.40 -8.43 8.58
N LEU A 203 14.25 -9.08 8.44
CA LEU A 203 13.12 -8.81 9.31
C LEU A 203 13.52 -9.12 10.77
N PRO A 204 13.03 -8.33 11.74
CA PRO A 204 13.31 -8.58 13.15
C PRO A 204 12.81 -9.97 13.54
N THR A 205 13.57 -10.64 14.40
CA THR A 205 13.18 -11.96 14.90
C THR A 205 11.95 -11.85 15.80
N GLY A 206 11.25 -12.97 16.00
CA GLY A 206 10.09 -13.00 16.92
C GLY A 206 10.46 -12.57 18.34
N GLU A 207 11.68 -12.88 18.80
CA GLU A 207 12.20 -12.49 20.11
C GLU A 207 12.43 -10.97 20.20
N GLU A 208 13.03 -10.38 19.17
CA GLU A 208 13.23 -8.92 19.07
C GLU A 208 11.89 -8.18 19.05
N CYS A 209 10.92 -8.70 18.30
CA CYS A 209 9.57 -8.16 18.26
C CYS A 209 8.90 -8.21 19.65
N LEU A 210 9.09 -9.32 20.39
CA LEU A 210 8.50 -9.49 21.72
C LEU A 210 9.14 -8.54 22.74
N ALA A 211 10.46 -8.42 22.70
CA ALA A 211 11.21 -7.49 23.53
C ALA A 211 10.73 -6.05 23.26
N LYS A 212 10.64 -5.66 21.98
CA LYS A 212 10.15 -4.35 21.56
C LYS A 212 8.72 -4.08 22.04
N ALA A 213 7.81 -5.03 21.87
CA ALA A 213 6.44 -4.91 22.33
C ALA A 213 6.34 -4.75 23.86
N THR A 214 7.17 -5.47 24.60
CA THR A 214 7.23 -5.39 26.06
C THR A 214 7.71 -4.00 26.53
N THR A 215 8.76 -3.48 25.90
CA THR A 215 9.26 -2.12 26.16
C THR A 215 8.22 -1.06 25.80
N LEU A 216 7.56 -1.18 24.64
CA LEU A 216 6.51 -0.25 24.23
C LEU A 216 5.32 -0.29 25.19
N LYS A 217 4.92 -1.47 25.68
CA LYS A 217 3.87 -1.59 26.71
C LYS A 217 4.25 -0.83 28.00
N ALA A 218 5.50 -0.97 28.46
CA ALA A 218 5.96 -0.26 29.66
C ALA A 218 5.93 1.26 29.46
N THR A 219 6.46 1.76 28.34
CA THR A 219 6.42 3.21 28.03
C THR A 219 5.00 3.74 27.82
N GLY A 220 4.08 2.91 27.30
CA GLY A 220 2.66 3.23 27.22
C GLY A 220 2.01 3.38 28.60
N ASN A 221 2.35 2.50 29.54
CA ASN A 221 1.89 2.59 30.93
C ASN A 221 2.42 3.87 31.60
N GLU A 222 3.68 4.23 31.39
CA GLU A 222 4.26 5.49 31.90
C GLU A 222 3.52 6.72 31.34
N ALA A 223 3.12 6.70 30.07
CA ALA A 223 2.33 7.78 29.47
C ALA A 223 0.93 7.89 30.08
N ILE A 224 0.29 6.76 30.44
CA ILE A 224 -0.97 6.75 31.20
C ILE A 224 -0.77 7.37 32.59
N GLU A 225 0.29 7.01 33.29
CA GLU A 225 0.60 7.55 34.63
C GLU A 225 0.84 9.07 34.59
N GLN A 226 1.35 9.59 33.48
CA GLN A 226 1.51 11.02 33.21
C GLN A 226 0.21 11.72 32.76
N GLY A 227 -0.89 10.99 32.57
CA GLY A 227 -2.17 11.50 32.09
C GLY A 227 -2.23 11.78 30.58
N ASP A 228 -1.22 11.39 29.81
CA ASP A 228 -1.17 11.57 28.35
C ASP A 228 -1.72 10.33 27.63
N TYR A 229 -3.05 10.21 27.65
CA TYR A 229 -3.76 9.09 27.03
C TYR A 229 -3.60 9.02 25.51
N HIS A 230 -3.42 10.15 24.83
CA HIS A 230 -3.24 10.18 23.38
C HIS A 230 -1.89 9.57 22.99
N LYS A 231 -0.83 9.97 23.69
CA LYS A 231 0.50 9.38 23.50
C LYS A 231 0.51 7.91 23.89
N ALA A 232 -0.10 7.55 25.02
CA ALA A 232 -0.21 6.15 25.44
C ALA A 232 -0.88 5.29 24.37
N LEU A 233 -2.01 5.74 23.82
CA LEU A 233 -2.75 5.03 22.78
C LEU A 233 -1.90 4.86 21.51
N LYS A 234 -1.14 5.86 21.10
CA LYS A 234 -0.20 5.74 19.98
C LYS A 234 0.88 4.69 20.25
N ILE A 235 1.47 4.70 21.44
CA ILE A 235 2.51 3.73 21.83
C ILE A 235 1.96 2.30 21.88
N TYR A 236 0.74 2.10 22.39
CA TYR A 236 0.12 0.77 22.39
C TYR A 236 -0.17 0.25 20.98
N ARG A 237 -0.52 1.12 20.03
CA ARG A 237 -0.65 0.71 18.62
C ARG A 237 0.69 0.19 18.09
N GLU A 238 1.78 0.90 18.35
CA GLU A 238 3.13 0.45 17.96
C GLU A 238 3.52 -0.88 18.65
N ALA A 239 3.10 -1.09 19.90
CA ALA A 239 3.32 -2.34 20.62
C ALA A 239 2.56 -3.51 19.97
N LEU A 240 1.30 -3.30 19.59
CA LEU A 240 0.47 -4.30 18.91
C LEU A 240 0.99 -4.62 17.51
N GLU A 241 1.43 -3.61 16.75
CA GLU A 241 2.09 -3.83 15.46
C GLU A 241 3.32 -4.73 15.60
N ALA A 242 4.15 -4.53 16.65
CA ALA A 242 5.30 -5.37 16.92
C ALA A 242 4.92 -6.82 17.26
N ILE A 243 3.81 -7.04 18.00
CA ILE A 243 3.31 -8.38 18.34
C ILE A 243 2.77 -9.10 17.10
N TYR A 244 2.14 -8.38 16.19
CA TYR A 244 1.54 -8.95 14.99
C TYR A 244 2.57 -9.73 14.15
N TYR A 245 3.80 -9.21 14.02
CA TYR A 245 4.92 -9.89 13.37
C TYR A 245 5.21 -11.30 13.93
N ILE A 246 4.93 -11.54 15.21
CA ILE A 246 5.19 -12.80 15.91
C ILE A 246 4.01 -13.76 15.75
N VAL A 247 2.79 -13.26 15.86
CA VAL A 247 1.57 -14.07 15.89
C VAL A 247 1.28 -14.68 14.51
N THR A 248 1.48 -13.92 13.43
CA THR A 248 1.29 -14.44 12.06
C THR A 248 2.31 -15.51 11.66
N GLY A 249 3.47 -15.57 12.32
CA GLY A 249 4.47 -16.62 12.08
C GLY A 249 4.15 -17.97 12.72
N ARG A 250 3.09 -18.08 13.54
CA ARG A 250 2.76 -19.31 14.30
C ARG A 250 1.30 -19.76 14.22
N GLY A 251 0.40 -19.00 13.61
CA GLY A 251 -1.00 -19.41 13.45
C GLY A 251 -1.84 -18.41 12.66
N HIS A 252 -2.81 -18.94 11.90
CA HIS A 252 -3.75 -18.18 11.08
C HIS A 252 -4.65 -17.28 11.95
N TYR A 253 -4.36 -15.99 11.95
CA TYR A 253 -5.32 -14.96 12.34
C TYR A 253 -5.31 -13.89 11.26
N THR A 254 -6.50 -13.53 10.77
CA THR A 254 -6.65 -12.43 9.83
C THR A 254 -6.58 -11.11 10.61
N TYR A 255 -5.81 -10.13 10.11
CA TYR A 255 -5.70 -8.77 10.66
C TYR A 255 -7.06 -8.05 10.86
N THR A 256 -8.13 -8.58 10.25
CA THR A 256 -9.52 -8.12 10.34
C THR A 256 -10.03 -7.96 11.77
N ASP A 257 -9.59 -8.81 12.71
CA ASP A 257 -10.07 -8.73 14.10
C ASP A 257 -9.45 -7.57 14.89
N LEU A 258 -8.25 -7.12 14.50
CA LEU A 258 -7.57 -6.02 15.19
C LEU A 258 -8.07 -4.67 14.69
N THR A 259 -8.34 -4.50 13.39
CA THR A 259 -8.84 -3.22 12.85
C THR A 259 -10.28 -2.91 13.23
N ALA A 260 -11.11 -3.93 13.45
CA ALA A 260 -12.46 -3.74 14.01
C ALA A 260 -12.44 -3.13 15.44
N LEU A 261 -11.35 -3.29 16.19
CA LEU A 261 -11.13 -2.64 17.49
C LEU A 261 -10.66 -1.17 17.37
N PHE A 262 -10.31 -0.71 16.16
CA PHE A 262 -9.69 0.60 15.92
C PHE A 262 -10.54 1.55 15.07
N ASP A 263 -11.79 1.22 14.76
CA ASP A 263 -12.71 2.11 14.06
C ASP A 263 -13.24 3.20 15.02
N PRO A 264 -12.88 4.49 14.82
CA PRO A 264 -13.39 5.57 15.65
C PRO A 264 -14.90 5.82 15.47
N SER A 265 -15.55 5.19 14.48
CA SER A 265 -17.00 5.24 14.32
C SER A 265 -17.77 4.24 15.20
N ILE A 266 -17.06 3.42 15.97
CA ILE A 266 -17.62 2.49 16.98
C ILE A 266 -17.61 3.12 18.40
N GLN A 267 -17.18 4.38 18.55
CA GLN A 267 -17.34 5.14 19.81
C GLN A 267 -18.55 6.07 19.77
#